data_AF-A0A5J5ACY5-F1
#
_entry.id   AF-A0A5J5ACY5-F1
#
_cell.length_a   1.000
_cell.length_b   1.000
_cell.length_c   1.000
_cell.angle_alpha   90.00
_cell.angle_beta   90.00
_cell.angle_gamma   90.00
#
_symmetry.space_group_name_H-M   'P 1'
#
loop_
_entity.id
_entity.type
_entity.pdbx_description
1 polymer ?
#
loop_
_entity_poly.entity_id
_entity_poly.type
_entity_poly.pdbx_seq_one_letter_code
_entity_poly.pdbx_strand_id
1 'polypeptide(L)' 'MSSICGKGKSSWPELVGAKGETAVGTIEKENHKVNAEIVLEGSHITLEFSCNRVRVFVDKKGIVLQVPVIG' A
#
# COMPACT_ATOMS: atom_id res chain seq x y z
N MET A 1 -8.28 -18.81 4.43
CA MET A 1 -7.13 -18.23 5.15
C MET A 1 -7.54 -16.84 5.61
N SER A 2 -7.72 -16.66 6.92
CA SER A 2 -8.03 -15.34 7.47
C SER A 2 -6.79 -14.47 7.30
N SER A 3 -6.91 -13.32 6.63
CA SER A 3 -5.86 -12.31 6.63
C SER A 3 -5.53 -11.96 8.08
N ILE A 4 -4.23 -11.94 8.42
CA ILE A 4 -3.68 -11.63 9.75
C ILE A 4 -4.30 -10.35 10.35
N CYS A 5 -4.76 -9.43 9.50
CA CYS A 5 -5.32 -8.13 9.87
C CYS A 5 -6.86 -8.04 9.83
N GLY A 6 -7.56 -9.17 9.78
CA GLY A 6 -9.02 -9.24 9.81
C GLY A 6 -9.70 -9.10 8.44
N LYS A 7 -11.00 -8.79 8.45
CA LYS A 7 -11.84 -8.70 7.24
C LYS A 7 -11.64 -7.35 6.51
N GLY A 8 -11.17 -7.44 5.27
CA GLY A 8 -10.94 -6.33 4.33
C GLY A 8 -9.99 -6.77 3.21
N LYS A 9 -9.93 -6.02 2.12
CA LYS A 9 -8.92 -6.26 1.09
C LYS A 9 -7.54 -5.92 1.66
N SER A 10 -6.56 -6.79 1.42
CA SER A 10 -5.23 -6.71 2.04
C SER A 10 -4.09 -6.58 1.05
N SER A 11 -4.38 -6.65 -0.25
CA SER A 11 -3.41 -6.45 -1.34
C SER A 11 -4.10 -5.86 -2.56
N TRP A 12 -3.35 -5.09 -3.36
CA TRP A 12 -3.86 -4.36 -4.51
C TRP A 12 -3.00 -4.56 -5.76
N PRO A 13 -2.97 -5.78 -6.35
CA PRO A 13 -2.13 -6.08 -7.50
C PRO A 13 -2.43 -5.21 -8.73
N GLU A 14 -3.67 -4.76 -8.88
CA GLU A 14 -4.12 -3.90 -9.98
C GLU A 14 -3.54 -2.48 -9.94
N LEU A 15 -2.94 -2.05 -8.82
CA LEU A 15 -2.37 -0.72 -8.67
C LEU A 15 -0.90 -0.62 -9.12
N VAL A 16 -0.26 -1.74 -9.45
CA VAL A 16 1.10 -1.72 -10.02
C VAL A 16 1.07 -0.99 -11.37
N GLY A 17 1.95 0.00 -11.54
CA GLY A 17 1.97 0.88 -12.71
C GLY A 17 1.04 2.09 -12.64
N ALA A 18 0.19 2.21 -11.60
CA ALA A 18 -0.61 3.41 -11.37
C ALA A 18 0.22 4.54 -10.74
N LYS A 19 -0.34 5.76 -10.70
CA LYS A 19 0.25 6.86 -9.91
C LYS A 19 0.04 6.58 -8.42
N GLY A 20 1.07 6.86 -7.60
CA GLY A 20 1.04 6.65 -6.16
C GLY A 20 -0.13 7.33 -5.46
N GLU A 21 -0.45 8.58 -5.84
CA GLU A 21 -1.60 9.32 -5.29
C GLU A 21 -2.93 8.64 -5.60
N THR A 22 -3.09 8.13 -6.83
CA THR A 22 -4.28 7.36 -7.21
C THR A 22 -4.35 6.05 -6.44
N ALA A 23 -3.20 5.40 -6.23
CA ALA A 23 -3.14 4.15 -5.47
C ALA A 23 -3.56 4.36 -4.01
N VAL A 24 -3.05 5.41 -3.34
CA VAL A 24 -3.46 5.79 -1.98
C VAL A 24 -4.98 5.96 -1.88
N GLY A 25 -5.55 6.78 -2.76
CA GLY A 25 -6.99 7.04 -2.77
C GLY A 25 -7.82 5.77 -3.00
N THR A 26 -7.38 4.86 -3.87
CA THR A 26 -8.06 3.58 -4.08
C THR A 26 -7.97 2.66 -2.85
N ILE A 27 -6.80 2.55 -2.24
CA ILE A 27 -6.57 1.68 -1.07
C ILE A 27 -7.46 2.10 0.11
N GLU A 28 -7.43 3.39 0.46
CA GLU A 28 -8.21 3.91 1.60
C GLU A 28 -9.71 3.88 1.34
N LYS A 29 -10.12 3.96 0.07
CA LYS A 29 -11.52 3.80 -0.34
C LYS A 29 -11.99 2.35 -0.26
N GLU A 30 -11.16 1.39 -0.65
CA GLU A 30 -11.52 -0.04 -0.64
C GLU A 30 -11.37 -0.67 0.74
N ASN A 31 -10.47 -0.15 1.57
CA ASN A 31 -10.29 -0.55 2.95
C ASN A 31 -10.09 0.67 3.87
N HIS A 32 -11.19 1.20 4.39
CA HIS A 32 -11.20 2.35 5.31
C HIS A 32 -10.48 2.11 6.66
N LYS A 33 -9.97 0.90 6.92
CA LYS A 33 -9.24 0.57 8.16
C LYS A 33 -7.73 0.76 8.02
N VAL A 34 -7.24 1.04 6.82
CA VAL A 34 -5.81 1.22 6.55
C VAL A 34 -5.51 2.63 6.09
N ASN A 35 -4.31 3.09 6.42
CA ASN A 35 -3.69 4.32 5.95
C ASN A 35 -2.66 3.96 4.88
N ALA A 36 -2.73 4.58 3.71
CA ALA A 36 -1.79 4.31 2.63
C ALA A 36 -0.71 5.41 2.57
N GLU A 37 0.55 4.98 2.60
CA GLU A 37 1.70 5.89 2.65
C GLU A 37 2.56 5.72 1.40
N ILE A 38 2.82 6.81 0.68
CA ILE A 38 3.73 6.80 -0.45
C ILE A 38 5.17 6.75 0.06
N VAL A 39 5.93 5.78 -0.44
CA VAL A 39 7.34 5.60 -0.11
C VAL A 39 8.14 5.58 -1.40
N LEU A 40 9.17 6.43 -1.51
CA LEU A 40 10.08 6.35 -2.65
C LEU A 40 10.93 5.08 -2.54
N GLU A 41 11.09 4.35 -3.64
CA GLU A 41 11.97 3.18 -3.70
C GLU A 41 13.38 3.50 -3.16
N GLY A 42 13.90 2.61 -2.32
CA GLY A 42 15.21 2.77 -1.67
C GLY A 42 15.19 3.66 -0.41
N SER A 43 14.05 4.21 -0.01
CA SER A 43 13.93 4.93 1.27
C SER A 43 14.11 3.99 2.46
N HIS A 44 14.75 4.49 3.52
CA HIS A 44 14.81 3.77 4.79
C HIS A 44 13.42 3.72 5.43
N ILE A 45 12.92 2.51 5.69
CA ILE A 45 11.62 2.26 6.33
C ILE A 45 11.81 1.48 7.63
N THR A 46 10.85 1.62 8.54
CA THR A 46 10.74 0.76 9.72
C THR A 46 10.21 -0.62 9.33
N LEU A 47 10.77 -1.70 9.87
CA LEU A 47 10.33 -3.08 9.56
C LEU A 47 9.20 -3.58 10.48
N GLU A 48 8.69 -2.73 11.37
CA GLU A 48 7.55 -3.05 12.23
C GLU A 48 6.30 -3.30 11.38
N PHE A 49 5.62 -4.42 11.60
CA PHE A 49 4.40 -4.77 10.90
C PHE A 49 3.17 -4.06 11.50
N SER A 50 2.36 -3.41 10.67
CA SER A 50 1.11 -2.78 11.09
C SER A 50 -0.07 -3.15 10.20
N CYS A 51 -1.14 -3.65 10.83
CA CYS A 51 -2.37 -3.99 10.13
C CYS A 51 -3.16 -2.80 9.57
N ASN A 52 -2.83 -1.59 10.03
CA ASN A 52 -3.51 -0.37 9.65
C ASN A 52 -2.70 0.44 8.63
N ARG A 53 -1.61 -0.12 8.09
CA ARG A 53 -0.74 0.58 7.14
C ARG A 53 -0.60 -0.20 5.86
N VAL A 54 -0.54 0.52 4.74
CA VAL A 54 -0.14 0.01 3.44
C VAL A 54 0.94 0.92 2.89
N ARG A 55 2.09 0.36 2.52
CA ARG A 55 3.15 1.12 1.86
C ARG A 55 3.02 1.03 0.35
N VAL A 56 2.90 2.19 -0.29
CA VAL A 56 2.84 2.33 -1.74
C VAL A 56 4.22 2.74 -2.22
N PHE A 57 5.03 1.76 -2.63
CA PHE A 57 6.37 2.05 -3.13
C PHE A 57 6.33 2.54 -4.56
N VAL A 58 6.92 3.71 -4.80
CA VAL A 58 6.92 4.38 -6.09
C VAL A 58 8.33 4.63 -6.61
N ASP A 59 8.46 4.73 -7.93
CA ASP A 59 9.67 5.22 -8.58
C ASP A 59 9.80 6.76 -8.48
N LYS A 60 10.88 7.30 -9.07
CA LYS A 60 11.11 8.75 -9.13
C LYS A 60 10.05 9.52 -9.92
N LYS A 61 9.21 8.84 -10.71
CA LYS A 61 8.09 9.40 -11.47
C LYS A 61 6.75 9.28 -10.71
N GLY A 62 6.77 8.72 -9.49
CA GLY A 62 5.58 8.49 -8.69
C GLY A 62 4.74 7.31 -9.16
N ILE A 63 5.31 6.37 -9.91
CA ILE A 63 4.64 5.16 -10.41
C ILE A 63 4.85 4.00 -9.44
N VAL A 64 3.76 3.31 -9.08
CA VAL A 64 3.80 2.17 -8.17
C VAL A 64 4.59 1.02 -8.78
N LEU A 65 5.63 0.57 -8.07
CA LEU A 65 6.56 -0.46 -8.55
C LEU A 65 6.22 -1.87 -8.10
N GLN A 66 5.60 -2.00 -6.92
CA GLN A 66 5.25 -3.29 -6.32
C GLN A 66 3.81 -3.28 -5.80
N VAL A 67 3.25 -4.47 -5.65
CA VAL A 67 1.90 -4.65 -5.14
C VAL A 67 1.80 -4.03 -3.75
N PRO A 68 0.90 -3.04 -3.52
CA PRO A 68 0.63 -2.56 -2.18
C PRO A 68 -0.01 -3.67 -1.35
N VAL A 69 0.54 -3.90 -0.16
CA VAL A 69 0.07 -4.92 0.80
C VAL A 69 0.02 -4.31 2.19
N ILE A 70 -0.93 -4.76 3.01
CA ILE A 70 -0.99 -4.39 4.43
C ILE A 70 0.28 -4.85 5.15
N GLY A 71 0.93 -3.93 5.87
CA GLY A 71 2.12 -4.20 6.68
C GLY A 71 2.87 -2.98 7.18
#